data_AF-A0A833SYX6-F1
#
_entry.id   AF-A0A833SYX6-F1
#
_cell.length_a   1.000
_cell.length_b   1.000
_cell.length_c   1.000
_cell.angle_alpha   90.00
_cell.angle_beta   90.00
_cell.angle_gamma   90.00
#
_symmetry.space_group_name_H-M   'P 1'
#
loop_
_entity.id
_entity.type
_entity.pdbx_description
1 polymer ?
#
loop_
_entity_poly.entity_id
_entity_poly.type
_entity_poly.pdbx_seq_one_letter_code
_entity_poly.pdbx_strand_id
1 'polypeptide(L)'
;MPPKKKTKGKKNKASAGGADAADNAVEATSIIDSAPPIFIQADPVHYVTLDMRLLNWSYLNFKFRTKTSTRLFAVKQQIQKQHGPITELKICKGHFAEANELRHDMMTLAEYGVEGAPEGDPEVVCLIHYDFKPEQHDNPLLLAMEKN
;
A
#
# COMPACT_ATOMS: atom_id res chain seq x y z
N MET A 1 -51.68 -10.55 -27.98
CA MET A 1 -52.16 -10.87 -26.62
C MET A 1 -51.72 -9.77 -25.66
N PRO A 2 -52.50 -9.44 -24.60
CA PRO A 2 -52.19 -8.34 -23.67
C PRO A 2 -51.55 -8.81 -22.35
N PRO A 3 -50.68 -8.00 -21.71
CA PRO A 3 -50.45 -8.08 -20.27
C PRO A 3 -51.59 -7.38 -19.49
N LYS A 4 -52.03 -7.96 -18.37
CA LYS A 4 -53.20 -7.48 -17.58
C LYS A 4 -52.85 -6.44 -16.51
N LYS A 5 -53.67 -5.39 -16.42
CA LYS A 5 -53.96 -4.54 -15.22
C LYS A 5 -54.14 -5.39 -13.93
N LYS A 6 -53.86 -4.87 -12.71
CA LYS A 6 -54.76 -4.05 -11.83
C LYS A 6 -54.02 -3.65 -10.52
N THR A 7 -54.41 -2.68 -9.65
CA THR A 7 -54.96 -1.29 -9.76
C THR A 7 -55.03 -0.65 -8.34
N LYS A 8 -54.64 0.64 -8.18
CA LYS A 8 -54.95 1.60 -7.06
C LYS A 8 -54.19 1.43 -5.71
N GLY A 9 -53.97 2.50 -4.92
CA GLY A 9 -54.24 3.96 -5.07
C GLY A 9 -53.63 4.73 -3.87
N LYS A 10 -53.02 5.93 -4.01
CA LYS A 10 -53.55 7.30 -4.25
C LYS A 10 -53.92 8.12 -2.98
N LYS A 11 -52.92 8.88 -2.50
CA LYS A 11 -52.91 10.29 -2.01
C LYS A 11 -53.44 10.73 -0.61
N ASN A 12 -52.60 11.63 -0.03
CA ASN A 12 -52.89 12.91 0.67
C ASN A 12 -52.92 13.03 2.22
N LYS A 13 -51.77 13.44 2.79
CA LYS A 13 -51.45 14.80 3.36
C LYS A 13 -52.35 15.47 4.42
N ALA A 14 -51.73 15.74 5.60
CA ALA A 14 -52.05 16.74 6.64
C ALA A 14 -53.36 16.53 7.45
N SER A 15 -53.54 17.05 8.68
CA SER A 15 -52.83 18.10 9.45
C SER A 15 -52.89 17.89 10.99
N ALA A 16 -52.10 18.70 11.72
CA ALA A 16 -51.90 18.75 13.18
C ALA A 16 -53.14 18.99 14.09
N GLY A 17 -52.97 18.74 15.41
CA GLY A 17 -53.61 19.52 16.49
C GLY A 17 -53.93 18.80 17.83
N GLY A 18 -53.37 19.31 18.96
CA GLY A 18 -53.78 19.02 20.36
C GLY A 18 -53.24 17.71 20.99
N ALA A 19 -52.42 17.72 22.04
CA ALA A 19 -52.72 18.02 23.47
C ALA A 19 -53.58 16.92 24.14
N ASP A 20 -53.28 16.35 25.31
CA ASP A 20 -52.58 16.94 26.47
C ASP A 20 -51.95 15.91 27.46
N ALA A 21 -51.07 16.41 28.35
CA ALA A 21 -50.72 15.99 29.72
C ALA A 21 -50.16 14.58 30.12
N ALA A 22 -49.18 14.66 31.06
CA ALA A 22 -48.73 13.70 32.08
C ALA A 22 -47.95 12.43 31.63
N ASP A 23 -46.63 12.35 31.78
CA ASP A 23 -45.78 12.29 33.00
C ASP A 23 -45.46 10.84 33.43
N ASN A 24 -44.26 10.38 33.03
CA ASN A 24 -43.33 9.73 33.94
C ASN A 24 -41.91 9.86 33.39
N ALA A 25 -41.06 10.60 34.09
CA ALA A 25 -39.64 10.68 33.80
C ALA A 25 -38.95 9.38 34.27
N VAL A 26 -38.22 8.72 33.38
CA VAL A 26 -37.20 7.74 33.74
C VAL A 26 -35.95 8.01 32.92
N GLU A 27 -34.84 8.16 33.62
CA GLU A 27 -33.56 8.66 33.10
C GLU A 27 -32.96 7.69 32.06
N ALA A 28 -32.68 8.17 30.85
CA ALA A 28 -32.05 7.36 29.80
C ALA A 28 -31.09 8.18 28.90
N THR A 29 -30.52 9.28 29.42
CA THR A 29 -29.80 10.28 28.60
C THR A 29 -28.38 10.62 29.06
N SER A 30 -27.84 9.96 30.10
CA SER A 30 -26.60 10.37 30.80
C SER A 30 -25.43 9.37 30.70
N ILE A 31 -25.49 8.35 29.84
CA ILE A 31 -24.46 7.29 29.77
C ILE A 31 -23.50 7.44 28.56
N ILE A 32 -23.81 8.31 27.58
CA ILE A 32 -23.04 8.39 26.31
C ILE A 32 -21.93 9.46 26.31
N ASP A 33 -21.82 10.30 27.35
CA ASP A 33 -20.96 11.50 27.37
C ASP A 33 -19.87 11.44 28.45
N SER A 34 -19.22 10.28 28.60
CA SER A 34 -18.05 10.12 29.49
C SER A 34 -17.06 9.04 29.04
N ALA A 35 -16.95 8.82 27.72
CA ALA A 35 -15.82 8.11 27.17
C ALA A 35 -14.63 9.08 27.06
N PRO A 36 -13.51 8.87 27.78
CA PRO A 36 -12.32 9.71 27.57
C PRO A 36 -11.86 9.59 26.10
N PRO A 37 -11.40 10.69 25.48
CA PRO A 37 -11.00 10.66 24.08
C PRO A 37 -9.91 9.61 23.84
N ILE A 38 -10.18 8.67 22.94
CA ILE A 38 -9.23 7.61 22.59
C ILE A 38 -8.07 8.25 21.81
N PHE A 39 -6.99 8.56 22.52
CA PHE A 39 -5.73 8.98 21.91
C PHE A 39 -5.07 7.79 21.22
N ILE A 40 -5.37 7.62 19.94
CA ILE A 40 -4.63 6.71 19.06
C ILE A 40 -3.24 7.34 18.85
N GLN A 41 -2.26 6.92 19.66
CA GLN A 41 -0.86 7.19 19.36
C GLN A 41 -0.53 6.48 18.04
N ALA A 42 -0.17 7.26 17.02
CA ALA A 42 0.24 6.69 15.75
C ALA A 42 1.56 5.95 15.94
N ASP A 43 1.62 4.68 15.54
CA ASP A 43 2.83 3.88 15.62
C ASP A 43 3.99 4.60 14.92
N PRO A 44 5.20 4.64 15.52
CA PRO A 44 6.34 5.32 14.93
C PRO A 44 6.68 4.72 13.58
N VAL A 45 6.77 5.57 12.56
CA VAL A 45 7.08 5.13 11.20
C VAL A 45 8.55 4.80 11.10
N HIS A 46 8.85 3.52 10.98
CA HIS A 46 10.22 3.03 10.82
C HIS A 46 10.65 3.12 9.35
N TYR A 47 11.82 3.71 9.14
CA TYR A 47 12.46 3.88 7.83
C TYR A 47 13.74 3.06 7.74
N VAL A 48 14.03 2.58 6.53
CA VAL A 48 15.26 1.88 6.18
C VAL A 48 15.78 2.41 4.85
N THR A 49 17.09 2.54 4.73
CA THR A 49 17.75 2.83 3.45
C THR A 49 18.22 1.52 2.83
N LEU A 50 17.69 1.20 1.65
CA LEU A 50 18.10 0.02 0.91
C LEU A 50 19.30 0.37 0.02
N ASP A 51 20.44 -0.29 0.25
CA ASP A 51 21.63 -0.26 -0.60
C ASP A 51 21.48 -1.38 -1.64
N MET A 52 20.96 -1.03 -2.82
CA MET A 52 20.63 -1.96 -3.89
C MET A 52 21.90 -2.25 -4.72
N ARG A 53 22.33 -3.51 -4.73
CA ARG A 53 23.52 -3.96 -5.45
C ARG A 53 23.19 -5.00 -6.52
N LEU A 54 23.47 -4.67 -7.77
CA LEU A 54 23.36 -5.60 -8.89
C LEU A 54 24.62 -6.49 -8.92
N LEU A 55 24.46 -7.81 -9.04
CA LEU A 55 25.58 -8.75 -8.87
C LEU A 55 26.77 -8.47 -9.78
N ASN A 56 26.50 -8.16 -11.05
CA ASN A 56 27.53 -8.14 -12.10
C ASN A 56 28.00 -6.72 -12.47
N TRP A 57 27.24 -5.67 -12.11
CA TRP A 57 27.50 -4.29 -12.54
C TRP A 57 27.29 -3.28 -11.42
N SER A 58 28.38 -2.95 -10.72
CA SER A 58 28.36 -2.00 -9.60
C SER A 58 27.97 -0.57 -9.99
N TYR A 59 28.09 -0.19 -11.26
CA TYR A 59 27.65 1.11 -11.78
C TYR A 59 26.11 1.30 -11.73
N LEU A 60 25.36 0.19 -11.74
CA LEU A 60 23.90 0.20 -11.65
C LEU A 60 23.38 0.10 -10.21
N ASN A 61 24.27 0.17 -9.22
CA ASN A 61 23.90 0.20 -7.81
C ASN A 61 23.28 1.55 -7.46
N PHE A 62 22.21 1.54 -6.66
CA PHE A 62 21.53 2.74 -6.21
C PHE A 62 21.05 2.58 -4.78
N LYS A 63 20.83 3.70 -4.07
CA LYS A 63 20.29 3.69 -2.71
C LYS A 63 19.02 4.49 -2.65
N PHE A 64 18.04 4.03 -1.87
CA PHE A 64 16.84 4.80 -1.60
C PHE A 64 16.28 4.49 -0.21
N ARG A 65 15.71 5.52 0.43
CA ARG A 65 15.03 5.40 1.73
C ARG A 65 13.56 5.05 1.52
N THR A 66 13.08 4.09 2.30
CA THR A 66 11.69 3.61 2.27
C THR A 66 11.22 3.28 3.69
N LYS A 67 9.91 3.08 3.87
CA LYS A 67 9.34 2.57 5.13
C LYS A 67 9.53 1.07 5.22
N THR A 68 9.67 0.50 6.42
CA THR A 68 9.72 -0.96 6.62
C THR A 68 8.37 -1.64 6.33
N SER A 69 7.27 -0.89 6.44
CA SER A 69 5.92 -1.31 6.03
C SER A 69 5.70 -1.33 4.51
N THR A 70 6.67 -0.87 3.71
CA THR A 70 6.62 -0.98 2.25
C THR A 70 6.66 -2.45 1.83
N ARG A 71 5.80 -2.83 0.88
CA ARG A 71 5.74 -4.18 0.29
C ARG A 71 6.84 -4.40 -0.73
N LEU A 72 7.31 -5.64 -0.85
CA LEU A 72 8.31 -6.04 -1.85
C LEU A 72 7.92 -5.64 -3.28
N PHE A 73 6.63 -5.70 -3.63
CA PHE A 73 6.10 -5.21 -4.91
C PHE A 73 6.54 -3.78 -5.27
N ALA A 74 6.53 -2.86 -4.30
CA ALA A 74 6.94 -1.48 -4.54
C ALA A 74 8.46 -1.35 -4.74
N VAL A 75 9.26 -2.22 -4.10
CA VAL A 75 10.70 -2.33 -4.35
C VAL A 75 10.96 -2.86 -5.77
N LYS A 76 10.21 -3.87 -6.22
CA LYS A 76 10.28 -4.37 -7.61
C LYS A 76 9.95 -3.26 -8.62
N GLN A 77 8.87 -2.49 -8.41
CA GLN A 77 8.55 -1.34 -9.23
C GLN A 77 9.66 -0.28 -9.24
N GLN A 78 10.29 0.00 -8.09
CA GLN A 78 11.37 0.97 -8.01
C GLN A 78 12.61 0.51 -8.80
N ILE A 79 12.94 -0.78 -8.78
CA ILE A 79 14.01 -1.36 -9.61
C ILE A 79 13.65 -1.23 -11.10
N GLN A 80 12.43 -1.60 -11.50
CA GLN A 80 11.94 -1.47 -12.88
C GLN A 80 11.92 -0.01 -13.35
N LYS A 81 11.64 0.95 -12.45
CA LYS A 81 11.70 2.38 -12.75
C LYS A 81 13.13 2.90 -13.02
N GLN A 82 14.14 2.31 -12.38
CA GLN A 82 15.55 2.69 -12.59
C GLN A 82 16.15 2.02 -13.84
N HIS A 83 15.82 0.75 -14.09
CA HIS A 83 16.46 -0.05 -15.16
C HIS A 83 15.60 -0.24 -16.42
N GLY A 84 14.34 0.19 -16.40
CA GLY A 84 13.38 0.01 -17.50
C GLY A 84 12.71 -1.37 -17.48
N PRO A 85 12.20 -1.85 -18.64
CA PRO A 85 11.62 -3.17 -18.79
C PRO A 85 12.60 -4.30 -18.43
N ILE A 86 12.26 -5.11 -17.43
CA ILE A 86 13.10 -6.18 -16.89
C ILE A 86 12.25 -7.42 -16.57
N THR A 87 12.87 -8.59 -16.73
CA THR A 87 12.31 -9.92 -16.51
C THR A 87 13.19 -10.71 -15.54
N GLU A 88 12.66 -11.82 -15.00
CA GLU A 88 13.38 -12.71 -14.07
C GLU A 88 14.01 -12.01 -12.85
N LEU A 89 13.39 -10.92 -12.35
CA LEU A 89 13.90 -10.14 -11.22
C LEU A 89 13.94 -10.97 -9.92
N LYS A 90 15.16 -11.25 -9.45
CA LYS A 90 15.46 -11.87 -8.15
C LYS A 90 16.00 -10.83 -7.18
N ILE A 91 15.55 -10.88 -5.93
CA ILE A 91 15.96 -9.95 -4.87
C ILE A 91 16.33 -10.77 -3.64
N CYS A 92 17.52 -10.56 -3.08
CA CYS A 92 18.05 -11.28 -1.94
C CYS A 92 18.54 -10.31 -0.85
N LYS A 93 18.19 -10.58 0.41
CA LYS A 93 18.64 -9.80 1.57
C LYS A 93 20.08 -10.17 1.96
N GLY A 94 20.95 -9.19 2.13
CA GLY A 94 22.33 -9.39 2.60
C GLY A 94 23.25 -10.04 1.58
N HIS A 95 23.09 -11.34 1.32
CA HIS A 95 23.86 -12.11 0.34
C HIS A 95 22.95 -12.74 -0.71
N PHE A 96 23.41 -12.82 -1.96
CA PHE A 96 22.71 -13.51 -3.03
C PHE A 96 22.79 -15.03 -2.84
N ALA A 97 21.78 -15.58 -2.17
CA ALA A 97 21.57 -17.00 -1.95
C ALA A 97 20.06 -17.26 -1.94
N GLU A 98 19.63 -18.44 -2.41
CA GLU A 98 18.20 -18.77 -2.54
C GLU A 98 17.45 -18.68 -1.20
N ALA A 99 18.11 -19.04 -0.09
CA ALA A 99 17.53 -18.93 1.26
C ALA A 99 17.24 -17.49 1.70
N ASN A 100 17.86 -16.49 1.08
CA ASN A 100 17.66 -15.06 1.36
C ASN A 100 16.74 -14.38 0.34
N GLU A 101 16.15 -15.14 -0.59
CA GLU A 101 15.34 -14.61 -1.69
C GLU A 101 13.98 -14.10 -1.19
N LEU A 102 13.67 -12.85 -1.52
CA LEU A 102 12.39 -12.21 -1.23
C LEU A 102 11.41 -12.60 -2.33
N ARG A 103 10.52 -13.56 -2.04
CA ARG A 103 9.62 -14.18 -3.05
C ARG A 103 8.19 -13.64 -3.06
N HIS A 104 7.64 -13.30 -1.90
CA HIS A 104 6.25 -12.90 -1.75
C HIS A 104 6.07 -11.38 -1.89
N ASP A 105 5.47 -10.94 -2.99
CA ASP A 105 5.35 -9.52 -3.36
C ASP A 105 4.47 -8.69 -2.43
N MET A 106 3.50 -9.33 -1.78
CA MET A 106 2.55 -8.68 -0.86
C MET A 106 3.11 -8.52 0.56
N MET A 107 4.21 -9.21 0.87
CA MET A 107 4.89 -9.19 2.16
C MET A 107 5.73 -7.91 2.28
N THR A 108 5.77 -7.34 3.48
CA THR A 108 6.47 -6.11 3.82
C THR A 108 7.94 -6.37 4.13
N LEU A 109 8.77 -5.33 3.99
CA LEU A 109 10.19 -5.41 4.36
C LEU A 109 10.38 -5.80 5.84
N ALA A 110 9.52 -5.30 6.73
CA ALA A 110 9.50 -5.66 8.15
C ALA A 110 9.29 -7.17 8.37
N GLU A 111 8.37 -7.81 7.64
CA GLU A 111 8.10 -9.25 7.75
C GLU A 111 9.26 -10.11 7.21
N TYR A 112 10.09 -9.58 6.31
CA TYR A 112 11.38 -10.17 5.92
C TYR A 112 12.53 -9.86 6.93
N GLY A 113 12.19 -9.34 8.11
CA GLY A 113 13.14 -8.93 9.15
C GLY A 113 14.06 -7.79 8.71
N VAL A 114 13.63 -6.94 7.77
CA VAL A 114 14.35 -5.70 7.45
C VAL A 114 13.96 -4.67 8.50
N GLU A 115 14.77 -4.59 9.53
CA GLU A 115 14.66 -3.59 10.58
C GLU A 115 15.00 -2.19 10.03
N GLY A 116 14.41 -1.18 10.65
CA GLY A 116 14.61 0.23 10.31
C GLY A 116 14.56 1.07 11.57
N ALA A 117 14.97 2.33 11.46
CA ALA A 117 14.95 3.29 12.56
C ALA A 117 13.72 4.20 12.49
N PRO A 118 13.16 4.66 13.63
CA PRO A 118 12.15 5.70 13.64
C PRO A 118 12.73 7.04 13.15
N GLU A 119 11.85 8.00 12.86
CA GLU A 119 12.24 9.30 12.31
C GLU A 119 12.95 10.18 13.36
N GLY A 120 14.29 10.20 13.31
CA GLY A 120 15.17 10.94 14.22
C GLY A 120 16.40 10.15 14.67
N ASP A 121 16.32 8.82 14.60
CA ASP A 121 17.40 7.89 14.94
C ASP A 121 18.41 7.71 13.79
N PRO A 122 19.61 7.13 14.06
CA PRO A 122 20.63 6.91 13.04
C PRO A 122 20.13 6.05 11.85
N GLU A 123 20.63 6.38 10.65
CA GLU A 123 20.20 5.73 9.41
C GLU A 123 20.57 4.23 9.37
N VAL A 124 19.55 3.37 9.40
CA VAL A 124 19.72 1.92 9.20
C VAL A 124 19.81 1.63 7.70
N VAL A 125 20.96 1.10 7.28
CA VAL A 125 21.23 0.70 5.90
C VAL A 125 21.14 -0.82 5.77
N CYS A 126 20.19 -1.31 4.96
CA CYS A 126 20.06 -2.72 4.63
C CYS A 126 20.61 -2.97 3.22
N LEU A 127 21.55 -3.91 3.10
CA LEU A 127 22.14 -4.27 1.81
C LEU A 127 21.26 -5.32 1.11
N ILE A 128 20.83 -5.00 -0.11
CA ILE A 128 19.98 -5.86 -0.93
C ILE A 128 20.72 -6.19 -2.22
N HIS A 129 20.99 -7.47 -2.45
CA HIS A 129 21.47 -7.93 -3.76
C HIS A 129 20.28 -8.21 -4.68
N TYR A 130 20.40 -7.87 -5.95
CA TYR A 130 19.37 -8.20 -6.94
C TYR A 130 20.01 -8.58 -8.28
N ASP A 131 19.25 -9.31 -9.10
CA ASP A 131 19.63 -9.75 -10.44
C ASP A 131 18.39 -9.75 -11.34
N PHE A 132 18.57 -9.48 -12.63
CA PHE A 132 17.47 -9.42 -13.60
C PHE A 132 18.00 -9.62 -15.03
N LYS A 133 17.09 -9.99 -15.95
CA LYS A 133 17.36 -9.96 -17.40
C LYS A 133 16.64 -8.77 -18.02
N PRO A 134 17.31 -7.90 -18.81
CA PRO A 134 16.63 -6.83 -19.53
C PRO A 134 15.62 -7.43 -20.51
N GLU A 135 14.43 -6.83 -20.61
CA GLU A 135 13.42 -7.29 -21.56
C GLU A 135 13.78 -6.78 -22.97
N GLN A 136 14.25 -7.69 -23.84
CA GLN A 136 14.49 -7.36 -25.24
C GLN A 136 13.16 -7.34 -26.00
N HIS A 137 12.65 -6.15 -26.26
CA HIS A 137 11.66 -5.94 -27.31
C HIS A 137 12.36 -5.78 -28.66
N ASP A 138 12.23 -6.77 -29.54
CA ASP A 138 12.45 -6.61 -30.99
C ASP A 138 11.37 -5.70 -31.57
N ASN A 139 11.42 -4.41 -31.23
CA ASN A 139 10.54 -3.40 -31.77
C ASN A 139 11.28 -2.64 -32.88
N PRO A 140 11.06 -2.98 -34.17
CA PRO A 140 11.81 -2.40 -35.28
C PRO A 140 11.63 -0.88 -35.42
N LEU A 141 10.60 -0.30 -34.78
CA LEU A 141 10.38 1.14 -34.76
C LEU A 141 11.46 1.89 -33.96
N LEU A 142 11.99 1.31 -32.87
CA LEU A 142 13.07 1.94 -32.09
C LEU A 142 14.41 1.90 -32.86
N LEU A 143 14.67 0.82 -33.58
CA LEU A 143 15.88 0.66 -34.42
C LEU A 143 15.84 1.53 -35.69
N ALA A 144 14.66 1.86 -36.20
CA ALA A 144 14.50 2.66 -37.43
C ALA A 144 14.72 4.17 -37.24
N MET A 145 14.70 4.68 -35.99
CA MET A 145 14.82 6.11 -35.71
C MET A 145 16.26 6.62 -35.61
N GLU A 146 17.26 5.74 -35.64
CA GLU A 146 18.69 6.08 -35.48
C GLU A 146 19.38 6.51 -36.80
N LYS A 147 18.61 7.12 -37.72
CA LYS A 147 19.11 7.76 -38.95
C LYS A 147 18.46 9.12 -39.18
N ASN A 148 19.12 10.17 -38.70
CA ASN A 148 19.10 11.54 -39.23
C ASN A 148 20.37 12.26 -38.78
#